data_AF-A0A7S1B037-F1
#
_entry.id   AF-A0A7S1B037-F1
#
_cell.length_a   1.000
_cell.length_b   1.000
_cell.length_c   1.000
_cell.angle_alpha   90.00
_cell.angle_beta   90.00
_cell.angle_gamma   90.00
#
_symmetry.space_group_name_H-M   'P 1'
#
loop_
_entity.id
_entity.type
_entity.pdbx_description
1 polymer ?
#
loop_
_entity_poly.entity_id
_entity_poly.type
_entity_poly.pdbx_seq_one_letter_code
_entity_poly.pdbx_strand_id
1 'polypeptide(L)'
;MDWFTVLGETFAACVMCMIAECSHHCIVEPRSPLKVMDVACQGVVGLGLQPITLSWARLLEHWFGALDPDAVSTLLRRVLVTQTFFAPLINSSYLLALELLQKGRAPDMLDEVRNKMVDVMRASVSFWVPLHFLKQRFVKPESRVLFGRLASVVWMVFLTGRSRGITFAVKLSHRSIRASSSSNVVPGSPRVASPPRSGTEEPTWIGDEAFFESLDSPRGGPSLSILETSVPDHSGDWILTRVSGDFDRFLGDVGVPWLKRRFFAQVKYGVGHVTMKVVQNTEDFEITNVAQSTTVMQFRVDGTDQSSTDMIGRPVVCRARWAEQGVLELESKRSDGEVLPVRRQWREGDELIVALVSLQGTVANRHYTRK
;
A
#
# COMPACT_ATOMS: atom_id res chain seq x y z
N MET A 1 -43.99 -11.72 -11.54
CA MET A 1 -43.43 -11.11 -10.31
C MET A 1 -44.29 -9.90 -9.98
N ASP A 2 -44.87 -9.88 -8.79
CA ASP A 2 -45.80 -8.83 -8.38
C ASP A 2 -45.03 -7.51 -8.09
N TRP A 3 -45.70 -6.37 -8.26
CA TRP A 3 -45.14 -5.03 -8.03
C TRP A 3 -44.57 -4.84 -6.61
N PHE A 4 -45.23 -5.39 -5.58
CA PHE A 4 -44.77 -5.36 -4.20
C PHE A 4 -43.45 -6.12 -4.02
N THR A 5 -43.25 -7.21 -4.74
CA THR A 5 -41.98 -7.95 -4.70
C THR A 5 -40.84 -7.13 -5.32
N VAL A 6 -41.10 -6.47 -6.46
CA VAL A 6 -40.12 -5.59 -7.12
C VAL A 6 -39.76 -4.42 -6.20
N LEU A 7 -40.76 -3.79 -5.59
CA LEU A 7 -40.56 -2.68 -4.67
C LEU A 7 -39.78 -3.11 -3.42
N GLY A 8 -40.15 -4.25 -2.84
CA GLY A 8 -39.48 -4.81 -1.66
C GLY A 8 -38.01 -5.15 -1.92
N GLU A 9 -37.70 -5.75 -3.07
CA GLU A 9 -36.31 -6.04 -3.45
C GLU A 9 -35.50 -4.78 -3.75
N THR A 10 -36.13 -3.77 -4.36
CA THR A 10 -35.51 -2.46 -4.63
C THR A 10 -35.19 -1.71 -3.35
N PHE A 11 -36.12 -1.72 -2.39
CA PHE A 11 -35.89 -1.17 -1.06
C PHE A 11 -34.78 -1.93 -0.31
N ALA A 12 -34.79 -3.27 -0.37
CA ALA A 12 -33.74 -4.07 0.25
C ALA A 12 -32.35 -3.76 -0.34
N ALA A 13 -32.25 -3.56 -1.66
CA ALA A 13 -31.00 -3.17 -2.32
C ALA A 13 -30.48 -1.81 -1.85
N CYS A 14 -31.37 -0.82 -1.72
CA CYS A 14 -31.05 0.49 -1.14
C CYS A 14 -30.44 0.34 0.26
N VAL A 15 -31.14 -0.39 1.16
CA VAL A 15 -30.68 -0.60 2.53
C VAL A 15 -29.35 -1.35 2.56
N MET A 16 -29.15 -2.37 1.72
CA MET A 16 -27.88 -3.10 1.63
C MET A 16 -26.70 -2.21 1.22
N CYS A 17 -26.87 -1.32 0.25
CA CYS A 17 -25.83 -0.37 -0.16
C CYS A 17 -25.51 0.63 0.95
N MET A 18 -26.53 1.13 1.68
CA MET A 18 -26.32 1.98 2.86
C MET A 18 -25.57 1.26 3.98
N ILE A 19 -25.93 0.00 4.26
CA ILE A 19 -25.21 -0.82 5.25
C ILE A 19 -23.76 -1.07 4.82
N ALA A 20 -23.52 -1.31 3.53
CA ALA A 20 -22.18 -1.49 3.00
C ALA A 20 -21.33 -0.22 3.17
N GLU A 21 -21.90 0.96 2.98
CA GLU A 21 -21.23 2.23 3.23
C GLU A 21 -20.87 2.43 4.70
N CYS A 22 -21.84 2.22 5.60
CA CYS A 22 -21.59 2.27 7.05
C CYS A 22 -20.52 1.25 7.47
N SER A 23 -20.57 0.05 6.91
CA SER A 23 -19.60 -1.02 7.18
C SER A 23 -18.21 -0.63 6.67
N HIS A 24 -18.11 -0.10 5.46
CA HIS A 24 -16.87 0.42 4.91
C HIS A 24 -16.27 1.49 5.82
N HIS A 25 -17.07 2.47 6.25
CA HIS A 25 -16.64 3.52 7.14
C HIS A 25 -16.11 2.96 8.48
N CYS A 26 -16.86 2.07 9.13
CA CYS A 26 -16.43 1.43 10.38
C CYS A 26 -15.14 0.60 10.24
N ILE A 27 -14.91 -0.02 9.06
CA ILE A 27 -13.76 -0.89 8.82
C ILE A 27 -12.52 -0.13 8.35
N VAL A 28 -12.70 0.97 7.62
CA VAL A 28 -11.58 1.65 6.94
C VAL A 28 -11.27 3.01 7.54
N GLU A 29 -12.28 3.76 7.97
CA GLU A 29 -12.13 5.12 8.47
C GLU A 29 -12.84 5.32 9.82
N PRO A 30 -12.53 4.52 10.86
CA PRO A 30 -13.25 4.57 12.13
C PRO A 30 -13.12 5.91 12.89
N ARG A 31 -12.20 6.79 12.47
CA ARG A 31 -11.91 8.09 13.10
C ARG A 31 -12.46 9.29 12.33
N SER A 32 -12.94 9.12 11.10
CA SER A 32 -13.59 10.22 10.37
C SER A 32 -15.09 10.29 10.74
N PRO A 33 -15.72 11.46 10.65
CA PRO A 33 -17.17 11.55 10.80
C PRO A 33 -17.87 10.91 9.61
N LEU A 34 -18.85 10.04 9.87
CA LEU A 34 -19.66 9.42 8.85
C LEU A 34 -20.39 10.50 8.04
N LYS A 35 -20.09 10.59 6.75
CA LYS A 35 -20.77 11.52 5.84
C LYS A 35 -22.13 10.95 5.48
N VAL A 36 -23.19 11.55 6.03
CA VAL A 36 -24.58 11.17 5.74
C VAL A 36 -24.87 11.23 4.24
N MET A 37 -24.26 12.19 3.53
CA MET A 37 -24.39 12.31 2.07
C MET A 37 -23.88 11.06 1.34
N ASP A 38 -22.73 10.51 1.75
CA ASP A 38 -22.16 9.32 1.12
C ASP A 38 -23.07 8.09 1.31
N VAL A 39 -23.68 7.97 2.49
CA VAL A 39 -24.68 6.92 2.79
C VAL A 39 -25.92 7.09 1.93
N ALA A 40 -26.41 8.33 1.78
CA ALA A 40 -27.57 8.63 0.93
C ALA A 40 -27.29 8.33 -0.55
N CYS A 41 -26.12 8.73 -1.07
CA CYS A 41 -25.69 8.42 -2.43
C CYS A 41 -25.67 6.90 -2.68
N GLN A 42 -25.16 6.12 -1.73
CA GLN A 42 -25.15 4.65 -1.84
C GLN A 42 -26.56 4.06 -1.86
N GLY A 43 -27.49 4.60 -1.09
CA GLY A 43 -28.90 4.24 -1.17
C GLY A 43 -29.49 4.50 -2.56
N VAL A 44 -29.21 5.67 -3.15
CA VAL A 44 -29.65 6.03 -4.52
C VAL A 44 -29.08 5.07 -5.58
N VAL A 45 -27.79 4.72 -5.46
CA VAL A 45 -27.16 3.73 -6.35
C VAL A 45 -27.88 2.37 -6.24
N GLY A 46 -28.18 1.92 -5.02
CA GLY A 46 -28.91 0.67 -4.78
C GLY A 46 -30.30 0.66 -5.44
N LEU A 47 -31.05 1.77 -5.33
CA LEU A 47 -32.34 1.94 -5.98
C LEU A 47 -32.23 1.87 -7.51
N GLY A 48 -31.22 2.52 -8.09
CA GLY A 48 -31.03 2.59 -9.54
C GLY A 48 -30.58 1.27 -10.18
N LEU A 49 -29.76 0.48 -9.48
CA LEU A 49 -29.18 -0.75 -10.02
C LEU A 49 -30.03 -2.01 -9.81
N GLN A 50 -30.95 -2.01 -8.84
CA GLN A 50 -31.79 -3.20 -8.59
C GLN A 50 -32.68 -3.57 -9.78
N PRO A 51 -33.34 -2.64 -10.50
CA PRO A 51 -34.13 -2.98 -11.69
C PRO A 51 -33.32 -3.70 -12.77
N ILE A 52 -32.03 -3.33 -12.93
CA ILE A 52 -31.11 -3.99 -13.87
C ILE A 52 -30.86 -5.43 -13.42
N THR A 53 -30.62 -5.64 -12.13
CA THR A 53 -30.39 -6.97 -11.53
C THR A 53 -31.62 -7.87 -11.66
N LEU A 54 -32.82 -7.34 -11.42
CA LEU A 54 -34.08 -8.05 -11.60
C LEU A 54 -34.33 -8.43 -13.05
N SER A 55 -34.05 -7.51 -13.98
CA SER A 55 -34.19 -7.76 -15.42
C SER A 55 -33.22 -8.85 -15.88
N TRP A 56 -31.99 -8.84 -15.36
CA TRP A 56 -31.01 -9.90 -15.62
C TRP A 56 -31.43 -11.25 -15.07
N ALA A 57 -31.99 -11.30 -13.85
CA ALA A 57 -32.49 -12.54 -13.26
C ALA A 57 -33.58 -13.18 -14.14
N ARG A 58 -34.53 -12.37 -14.64
CA ARG A 58 -35.57 -12.82 -15.58
C ARG A 58 -34.99 -13.33 -16.90
N LEU A 59 -33.97 -12.67 -17.42
CA LEU A 59 -33.30 -13.09 -18.65
C LEU A 59 -32.61 -14.44 -18.48
N LEU A 60 -31.94 -14.66 -17.34
CA LEU A 60 -31.34 -15.95 -17.02
C LEU A 60 -32.38 -17.04 -16.82
N GLU A 61 -33.52 -16.75 -16.21
CA GLU A 61 -34.64 -17.70 -16.11
C GLU A 61 -35.22 -18.03 -17.49
N HIS A 62 -35.34 -17.05 -18.38
CA HIS A 62 -35.80 -17.29 -19.74
C HIS A 62 -34.84 -18.17 -20.54
N TRP A 63 -33.53 -17.94 -20.43
CA TRP A 63 -32.52 -18.71 -21.18
C TRP A 63 -32.20 -20.08 -20.59
N PHE A 64 -32.21 -20.21 -19.26
CA PHE A 64 -31.73 -21.42 -18.57
C PHE A 64 -32.80 -22.11 -17.71
N GLY A 65 -34.03 -21.59 -17.63
CA GLY A 65 -35.09 -22.13 -16.76
C GLY A 65 -35.62 -23.50 -17.19
N ALA A 66 -35.45 -23.88 -18.45
CA ALA A 66 -35.79 -25.21 -18.96
C ALA A 66 -34.72 -26.28 -18.67
N LEU A 67 -33.54 -25.88 -18.19
CA LEU A 67 -32.45 -26.79 -17.87
C LEU A 67 -32.51 -27.20 -16.39
N ASP A 68 -31.96 -28.37 -16.09
CA ASP A 68 -31.82 -28.83 -14.70
C ASP A 68 -31.03 -27.79 -13.88
N PRO A 69 -31.64 -27.20 -12.83
CA PRO A 69 -31.02 -26.16 -12.02
C PRO A 69 -29.87 -26.69 -11.15
N ASP A 70 -29.84 -27.98 -10.85
CA ASP A 70 -28.81 -28.61 -10.01
C ASP A 70 -27.64 -29.18 -10.83
N ALA A 71 -27.79 -29.26 -12.15
CA ALA A 71 -26.71 -29.67 -13.03
C ALA A 71 -25.54 -28.66 -13.02
N VAL A 72 -24.33 -29.17 -12.76
CA VAL A 72 -23.09 -28.36 -12.74
C VAL A 72 -22.85 -27.65 -14.08
N SER A 73 -23.25 -28.26 -15.19
CA SER A 73 -23.15 -27.66 -16.53
C SER A 73 -24.06 -26.42 -16.67
N THR A 74 -25.28 -26.47 -16.15
CA THR A 74 -26.21 -25.32 -16.11
C THR A 74 -25.63 -24.21 -15.22
N LEU A 75 -25.08 -24.55 -14.05
CA LEU A 75 -24.42 -23.59 -13.18
C LEU A 75 -23.25 -22.89 -13.87
N LEU A 76 -22.34 -23.66 -14.48
CA LEU A 76 -21.18 -23.13 -15.19
C LEU A 76 -21.57 -22.19 -16.32
N ARG A 77 -22.59 -22.54 -17.11
CA ARG A 77 -23.10 -21.69 -18.20
C ARG A 77 -23.68 -20.38 -17.65
N ARG A 78 -24.48 -20.43 -16.59
CA ARG A 78 -25.05 -19.22 -15.95
C ARG A 78 -23.96 -18.32 -15.39
N VAL A 79 -22.95 -18.91 -14.74
CA VAL A 79 -21.80 -18.16 -14.20
C VAL A 79 -20.99 -17.52 -15.32
N LEU A 80 -20.70 -18.26 -16.40
CA LEU A 80 -19.96 -17.74 -17.55
C LEU A 80 -20.68 -16.56 -18.20
N VAL A 81 -21.97 -16.68 -18.49
CA VAL A 81 -22.77 -15.59 -19.07
C VAL A 81 -22.85 -14.39 -18.13
N THR A 82 -23.00 -14.63 -16.82
CA THR A 82 -23.03 -13.56 -15.82
C THR A 82 -21.69 -12.84 -15.71
N GLN A 83 -20.57 -13.55 -15.68
CA GLN A 83 -19.25 -12.92 -15.56
C GLN A 83 -18.82 -12.21 -16.86
N THR A 84 -19.28 -12.68 -18.03
CA THR A 84 -18.92 -12.08 -19.32
C THR A 84 -19.74 -10.84 -19.67
N PHE A 85 -21.03 -10.81 -19.34
CA PHE A 85 -21.92 -9.71 -19.77
C PHE A 85 -22.43 -8.87 -18.62
N PHE A 86 -22.96 -9.50 -17.57
CA PHE A 86 -23.61 -8.78 -16.49
C PHE A 86 -22.62 -8.16 -15.51
N ALA A 87 -21.58 -8.89 -15.12
CA ALA A 87 -20.58 -8.38 -14.18
C ALA A 87 -19.88 -7.11 -14.71
N PRO A 88 -19.46 -7.04 -16.01
CA PRO A 88 -18.92 -5.79 -16.55
C PRO A 88 -19.92 -4.64 -16.55
N LEU A 89 -21.17 -4.91 -16.93
CA LEU A 89 -22.22 -3.91 -16.97
C LEU A 89 -22.49 -3.35 -15.56
N ILE A 90 -22.81 -4.22 -14.59
CA ILE A 90 -23.24 -3.81 -13.26
C ILE A 90 -22.11 -3.11 -12.49
N ASN A 91 -20.86 -3.61 -12.60
CA ASN A 91 -19.72 -2.99 -11.94
C ASN A 91 -19.38 -1.62 -12.55
N SER A 92 -19.45 -1.48 -13.88
CA SER A 92 -19.24 -0.18 -14.52
C SER A 92 -20.34 0.81 -14.16
N SER A 93 -21.60 0.38 -14.17
CA SER A 93 -22.74 1.22 -13.77
C SER A 93 -22.62 1.66 -12.31
N TYR A 94 -22.20 0.77 -11.41
CA TYR A 94 -21.96 1.10 -10.01
C TYR A 94 -20.86 2.15 -9.84
N LEU A 95 -19.68 1.91 -10.42
CA LEU A 95 -18.56 2.85 -10.30
C LEU A 95 -18.92 4.20 -10.91
N LEU A 96 -19.52 4.21 -12.10
CA LEU A 96 -19.94 5.44 -12.78
C LEU A 96 -20.97 6.23 -11.97
N ALA A 97 -21.99 5.55 -11.42
CA ALA A 97 -23.01 6.20 -10.61
C ALA A 97 -22.43 6.79 -9.33
N LEU A 98 -21.51 6.07 -8.68
CA LEU A 98 -20.86 6.54 -7.46
C LEU A 98 -19.94 7.74 -7.72
N GLU A 99 -19.11 7.69 -8.77
CA GLU A 99 -18.26 8.81 -9.16
C GLU A 99 -19.10 10.05 -9.51
N LEU A 100 -20.18 9.89 -10.28
CA LEU A 100 -21.08 10.98 -10.66
C LEU A 100 -21.77 11.61 -9.44
N LEU A 101 -22.25 10.80 -8.50
CA LEU A 101 -22.98 11.29 -7.32
C LEU A 101 -22.06 11.92 -6.27
N GLN A 102 -20.81 11.46 -6.14
CA GLN A 102 -19.88 11.95 -5.13
C GLN A 102 -18.99 13.09 -5.62
N LYS A 103 -18.46 12.99 -6.84
CA LYS A 103 -17.50 13.96 -7.40
C LYS A 103 -18.11 14.89 -8.45
N GLY A 104 -19.35 14.63 -8.89
CA GLY A 104 -19.96 15.36 -9.99
C GLY A 104 -19.39 14.96 -11.35
N ARG A 105 -19.66 15.78 -12.37
CA ARG A 105 -19.26 15.50 -13.76
C ARG A 105 -17.80 15.91 -13.97
N ALA A 106 -16.87 14.96 -13.79
CA ALA A 106 -15.46 15.15 -14.09
C ALA A 106 -15.12 14.71 -15.54
N PRO A 107 -14.25 15.43 -16.26
CA PRO A 107 -13.85 15.05 -17.63
C PRO A 107 -13.17 13.67 -17.69
N ASP A 108 -12.49 13.25 -16.61
CA ASP A 108 -11.67 12.03 -16.57
C ASP A 108 -12.39 10.82 -15.94
N MET A 109 -13.70 10.94 -15.67
CA MET A 109 -14.47 9.90 -14.95
C MET A 109 -14.43 8.54 -15.66
N LEU A 110 -14.50 8.52 -16.99
CA LEU A 110 -14.47 7.28 -17.77
C LEU A 110 -13.11 6.59 -17.72
N ASP A 111 -12.02 7.37 -17.72
CA ASP A 111 -10.68 6.84 -17.61
C ASP A 111 -10.42 6.27 -16.21
N GLU A 112 -10.93 6.94 -15.17
CA GLU A 112 -10.86 6.44 -13.80
C GLU A 112 -11.61 5.10 -13.64
N VAL A 113 -12.84 4.99 -14.17
CA VAL A 113 -13.60 3.73 -14.16
C VAL A 113 -12.88 2.65 -14.95
N ARG A 114 -12.38 2.95 -16.15
CA ARG A 114 -11.65 2.01 -17.01
C ARG A 114 -10.40 1.46 -16.32
N ASN A 115 -9.64 2.32 -15.63
CA ASN A 115 -8.43 1.93 -14.91
C ASN A 115 -8.73 1.02 -13.72
N LYS A 116 -9.88 1.20 -13.04
CA LYS A 116 -10.32 0.33 -11.93
C LYS A 116 -10.92 -0.98 -12.43
N MET A 117 -11.44 -1.01 -13.66
CA MET A 117 -12.27 -2.10 -14.17
C MET A 117 -11.56 -3.44 -14.21
N VAL A 118 -10.30 -3.48 -14.63
CA VAL A 118 -9.54 -4.74 -14.74
C VAL A 118 -9.40 -5.42 -13.38
N ASP A 119 -9.07 -4.64 -12.35
CA ASP A 119 -8.91 -5.17 -10.99
C ASP A 119 -10.25 -5.58 -10.40
N VAL A 120 -11.29 -4.78 -10.61
CA VAL A 120 -12.66 -5.10 -10.16
C VAL A 120 -13.15 -6.38 -10.82
N MET A 121 -12.90 -6.57 -12.11
CA MET A 121 -13.31 -7.79 -12.83
C MET A 121 -12.53 -9.03 -12.36
N ARG A 122 -11.22 -8.92 -12.13
CA ARG A 122 -10.44 -10.02 -11.54
C ARG A 122 -10.94 -10.40 -10.14
N ALA A 123 -11.24 -9.41 -9.31
CA ALA A 123 -11.81 -9.63 -8.00
C ALA A 123 -13.22 -10.23 -8.09
N SER A 124 -14.04 -9.77 -9.05
CA SER A 124 -15.40 -10.27 -9.30
C SER A 124 -15.39 -11.75 -9.61
N VAL A 125 -14.54 -12.18 -10.55
CA VAL A 125 -14.40 -13.60 -10.89
C VAL A 125 -13.92 -14.40 -9.68
N SER A 126 -12.89 -13.91 -8.98
CA SER A 126 -12.31 -14.59 -7.82
C SER A 126 -13.27 -14.69 -6.63
N PHE A 127 -14.21 -13.74 -6.50
CA PHE A 127 -15.19 -13.72 -5.43
C PHE A 127 -16.43 -14.53 -5.78
N TRP A 128 -17.07 -14.21 -6.92
CA TRP A 128 -18.38 -14.76 -7.26
C TRP A 128 -18.31 -16.20 -7.75
N VAL A 129 -17.30 -16.59 -8.53
CA VAL A 129 -17.24 -17.97 -9.07
C VAL A 129 -17.17 -19.00 -7.94
N PRO A 130 -16.20 -18.93 -6.99
CA PRO A 130 -16.16 -19.88 -5.87
C PRO A 130 -17.40 -19.81 -5.00
N LEU A 131 -17.94 -18.61 -4.79
CA LEU A 131 -19.14 -18.40 -3.99
C LEU A 131 -20.37 -19.07 -4.62
N HIS A 132 -20.52 -19.04 -5.94
CA HIS A 132 -21.60 -19.75 -6.64
C HIS A 132 -21.50 -21.26 -6.42
N PHE A 133 -20.29 -21.84 -6.46
CA PHE A 133 -20.08 -23.25 -6.14
C PHE A 133 -20.40 -23.55 -4.67
N LEU A 134 -19.90 -22.72 -3.74
CA LEU A 134 -20.13 -22.89 -2.31
C LEU A 134 -21.64 -22.84 -1.99
N LYS A 135 -22.34 -21.87 -2.58
CA LYS A 135 -23.79 -21.69 -2.44
C LYS A 135 -24.55 -22.93 -2.91
N GLN A 136 -24.17 -23.51 -4.05
CA GLN A 136 -24.88 -24.67 -4.58
C GLN A 136 -24.57 -25.95 -3.79
N ARG A 137 -23.32 -26.12 -3.35
CA ARG A 137 -22.87 -27.36 -2.69
C ARG A 137 -23.24 -27.46 -1.21
N PHE A 138 -23.26 -26.33 -0.49
CA PHE A 138 -23.34 -26.33 0.98
C PHE A 138 -24.55 -25.58 1.54
N VAL A 139 -25.21 -24.72 0.76
CA VAL A 139 -26.32 -23.91 1.25
C VAL A 139 -27.65 -24.53 0.85
N LYS A 140 -28.48 -24.83 1.86
CA LYS A 140 -29.85 -25.34 1.67
C LYS A 140 -30.66 -24.38 0.78
N PRO A 141 -31.53 -24.89 -0.10
CA PRO A 141 -32.29 -24.06 -1.06
C PRO A 141 -32.95 -22.82 -0.43
N GLU A 142 -33.57 -22.99 0.74
CA GLU A 142 -34.26 -21.95 1.51
C GLU A 142 -33.36 -20.79 1.94
N SER A 143 -32.08 -21.05 2.25
CA SER A 143 -31.14 -20.04 2.75
C SER A 143 -30.24 -19.45 1.67
N ARG A 144 -30.32 -19.93 0.41
CA ARG A 144 -29.50 -19.44 -0.72
C ARG A 144 -29.71 -17.96 -0.99
N VAL A 145 -30.93 -17.44 -0.77
CA VAL A 145 -31.25 -16.01 -0.95
C VAL A 145 -30.54 -15.17 0.10
N LEU A 146 -30.65 -15.54 1.38
CA LEU A 146 -29.98 -14.84 2.49
C LEU A 146 -28.46 -14.86 2.33
N PHE A 147 -27.89 -16.02 2.01
CA PHE A 147 -26.46 -16.17 1.75
C PHE A 147 -25.98 -15.25 0.62
N GLY A 148 -26.74 -15.19 -0.49
CA GLY A 148 -26.45 -14.29 -1.60
C GLY A 148 -26.46 -12.82 -1.17
N ARG A 149 -27.45 -12.40 -0.39
CA ARG A 149 -27.56 -11.03 0.12
C ARG A 149 -26.40 -10.64 1.02
N LEU A 150 -25.97 -11.52 1.93
CA LEU A 150 -24.80 -11.27 2.78
C LEU A 150 -23.51 -11.12 1.98
N ALA A 151 -23.30 -11.99 1.00
CA ALA A 151 -22.15 -11.87 0.11
C ALA A 151 -22.17 -10.58 -0.73
N SER A 152 -23.36 -10.13 -1.16
CA SER A 152 -23.52 -8.85 -1.82
C SER A 152 -23.09 -7.68 -0.94
N VAL A 153 -23.40 -7.67 0.35
CA VAL A 153 -22.90 -6.62 1.27
C VAL A 153 -21.38 -6.60 1.30
N VAL A 154 -20.73 -7.77 1.43
CA VAL A 154 -19.26 -7.88 1.42
C VAL A 154 -18.68 -7.35 0.10
N TRP A 155 -19.28 -7.71 -1.03
CA TRP A 155 -18.87 -7.22 -2.35
C TRP A 155 -19.05 -5.70 -2.48
N MET A 156 -20.14 -5.13 -1.97
CA MET A 156 -20.39 -3.69 -2.01
C MET A 156 -19.40 -2.91 -1.14
N VAL A 157 -19.01 -3.43 0.02
CA VAL A 157 -17.93 -2.85 0.84
C VAL A 157 -16.63 -2.81 0.05
N PHE A 158 -16.30 -3.90 -0.67
CA PHE A 158 -15.13 -3.96 -1.54
C PHE A 158 -15.20 -2.95 -2.69
N LEU A 159 -16.31 -2.86 -3.42
CA LEU A 159 -16.47 -1.91 -4.52
C LEU A 159 -16.38 -0.45 -4.05
N THR A 160 -17.00 -0.15 -2.91
CA THR A 160 -16.94 1.16 -2.25
C THR A 160 -15.49 1.54 -1.92
N GLY A 161 -14.74 0.62 -1.31
CA GLY A 161 -13.32 0.85 -1.02
C GLY A 161 -12.49 1.05 -2.27
N ARG A 162 -12.71 0.23 -3.31
CA ARG A 162 -11.96 0.33 -4.57
C ARG A 162 -12.25 1.62 -5.32
N SER A 163 -13.50 2.11 -5.29
CA SER A 163 -13.88 3.43 -5.83
C SER A 163 -13.11 4.55 -5.11
N ARG A 164 -12.98 4.48 -3.78
CA ARG A 164 -12.21 5.45 -2.99
C ARG A 164 -10.68 5.28 -3.05
N GLY A 165 -10.17 4.41 -3.93
CA GLY A 165 -8.74 4.18 -4.10
C GLY A 165 -8.09 3.28 -3.04
N ILE A 166 -8.88 2.68 -2.14
CA ILE A 166 -8.38 1.71 -1.16
C ILE A 166 -8.18 0.37 -1.87
N THR A 167 -6.92 -0.02 -2.03
CA THR A 167 -6.55 -1.26 -2.73
C THR A 167 -6.52 -2.43 -1.74
N PHE A 168 -7.61 -3.18 -1.63
CA PHE A 168 -7.60 -4.52 -1.01
C PHE A 168 -7.16 -5.55 -2.05
N ALA A 169 -5.86 -5.62 -2.37
CA ALA A 169 -5.33 -6.65 -3.25
C ALA A 169 -4.33 -7.55 -2.52
N VAL A 170 -4.77 -8.78 -2.24
CA VAL A 170 -3.89 -9.94 -2.10
C VAL A 170 -3.30 -10.20 -3.48
N LYS A 171 -2.05 -9.77 -3.68
CA LYS A 171 -1.26 -10.23 -4.83
C LYS A 171 -0.46 -11.43 -4.36
N LEU A 172 -0.94 -12.63 -4.69
CA LEU A 172 -0.12 -13.84 -4.70
C LEU A 172 1.03 -13.59 -5.69
N SER A 173 2.21 -13.30 -5.16
CA SER A 173 3.42 -13.14 -5.96
C SER A 173 3.88 -14.52 -6.42
N HIS A 174 3.59 -14.85 -7.67
CA HIS A 174 4.39 -15.77 -8.45
C HIS A 174 4.69 -15.08 -9.78
N ARG A 175 5.80 -14.33 -9.83
CA ARG A 175 6.52 -14.14 -11.09
C ARG A 175 8.02 -14.05 -10.82
N SER A 176 8.63 -15.19 -11.17
CA SER A 176 10.03 -15.43 -11.47
C SER A 176 10.82 -14.16 -11.76
N ILE A 177 11.89 -13.98 -10.98
CA ILE A 177 13.11 -13.31 -11.40
C ILE A 177 13.47 -13.85 -12.79
N ARG A 178 13.46 -12.99 -13.80
CA ARG A 178 14.26 -13.22 -15.00
C ARG A 178 15.34 -12.16 -14.97
N ALA A 179 16.56 -12.62 -14.74
CA ALA A 179 17.76 -11.83 -14.89
C ALA A 179 17.78 -11.20 -16.28
N SER A 180 17.97 -9.89 -16.32
CA SER A 180 18.51 -9.21 -17.49
C SER A 180 19.83 -8.58 -17.04
N SER A 181 20.85 -9.44 -16.99
CA SER A 181 22.21 -9.03 -17.26
C SER A 181 22.29 -8.61 -18.73
N SER A 182 22.54 -7.34 -18.99
CA SER A 182 23.18 -6.93 -20.24
C SER A 182 23.91 -5.62 -20.00
N SER A 183 25.20 -5.79 -19.73
CA SER A 183 26.29 -4.90 -20.08
C SER A 183 25.99 -3.99 -21.29
N ASN A 184 26.16 -2.68 -21.11
CA ASN A 184 26.60 -1.82 -22.21
C ASN A 184 28.07 -1.49 -21.97
N VAL A 185 28.90 -2.39 -22.50
CA VAL A 185 30.29 -2.13 -22.87
C VAL A 185 30.25 -1.20 -24.08
N VAL A 186 30.90 -0.05 -23.98
CA VAL A 186 31.23 0.83 -25.11
C VAL A 186 32.50 0.26 -25.77
N PRO A 187 32.49 -0.13 -27.07
CA PRO A 187 33.71 -0.49 -27.78
C PRO A 187 34.20 0.66 -28.68
N GLY A 188 35.47 1.05 -28.53
CA GLY A 188 36.15 1.93 -29.50
C GLY A 188 37.32 2.75 -28.95
N SER A 189 38.47 2.10 -28.77
CA SER A 189 39.84 2.67 -28.59
C SER A 189 40.30 3.44 -29.87
N PRO A 190 41.45 4.19 -29.93
CA PRO A 190 42.62 4.10 -29.05
C PRO A 190 43.36 5.38 -28.64
N ARG A 191 44.18 5.20 -27.59
CA ARG A 191 45.27 6.08 -27.14
C ARG A 191 46.42 6.17 -28.17
N VAL A 192 47.17 7.26 -27.98
CA VAL A 192 48.64 7.45 -28.12
C VAL A 192 49.03 8.46 -29.21
N ALA A 193 49.47 9.65 -28.78
CA ALA A 193 50.78 10.22 -29.14
C ALA A 193 51.03 11.54 -28.38
N SER A 194 52.21 11.63 -27.75
CA SER A 194 52.98 12.86 -27.49
C SER A 194 54.43 12.55 -27.88
N PRO A 195 55.36 13.50 -28.10
CA PRO A 195 55.31 14.97 -28.16
C PRO A 195 56.00 15.51 -29.47
N PRO A 196 56.40 16.81 -29.62
CA PRO A 196 57.63 17.33 -28.97
C PRO A 196 57.56 18.80 -28.46
N ARG A 197 58.60 19.15 -27.68
CA ARG A 197 58.96 20.46 -27.10
C ARG A 197 59.52 21.46 -28.12
N SER A 198 59.29 22.76 -27.86
CA SER A 198 60.21 23.89 -28.08
C SER A 198 59.70 25.08 -27.23
N GLY A 199 60.45 25.57 -26.23
CA GLY A 199 61.24 26.83 -26.28
C GLY A 199 60.30 28.05 -26.23
N THR A 200 60.26 28.95 -25.25
CA THR A 200 61.27 29.87 -24.66
C THR A 200 60.49 30.63 -23.56
N GLU A 201 60.94 30.89 -22.33
CA GLU A 201 61.81 31.98 -21.88
C GLU A 201 61.80 32.01 -20.33
N GLU A 202 62.95 32.34 -19.74
CA GLU A 202 63.30 32.52 -18.31
C GLU A 202 63.01 33.99 -17.85
N PRO A 203 63.37 34.55 -16.65
CA PRO A 203 64.19 34.03 -15.51
C PRO A 203 63.79 34.42 -14.04
N THR A 204 64.39 33.70 -13.07
CA THR A 204 64.96 34.08 -11.72
C THR A 204 64.13 34.84 -10.65
N TRP A 205 64.21 34.57 -9.33
CA TRP A 205 65.36 34.66 -8.37
C TRP A 205 65.17 33.67 -7.18
N ILE A 206 66.14 32.82 -6.76
CA ILE A 206 67.20 32.99 -5.72
C ILE A 206 66.71 33.81 -4.51
N GLY A 207 66.67 33.39 -3.24
CA GLY A 207 67.49 32.46 -2.44
C GLY A 207 68.01 33.26 -1.22
N ASP A 208 67.78 32.78 0.01
CA ASP A 208 68.75 32.75 1.13
C ASP A 208 68.11 32.59 2.52
N GLU A 209 68.84 31.84 3.34
CA GLU A 209 68.51 31.31 4.66
C GLU A 209 68.77 32.28 5.83
N ALA A 210 68.20 31.88 6.97
CA ALA A 210 68.73 31.99 8.32
C ALA A 210 68.58 33.32 9.09
N PHE A 211 67.71 33.29 10.08
CA PHE A 211 67.98 33.91 11.39
C PHE A 211 67.07 33.25 12.45
N PHE A 212 67.68 32.46 13.36
CA PHE A 212 67.24 32.06 14.72
C PHE A 212 65.71 32.01 15.00
N GLU A 213 65.14 30.95 15.58
CA GLU A 213 65.47 30.50 16.92
C GLU A 213 64.58 29.29 17.26
N SER A 214 65.22 28.21 17.70
CA SER A 214 64.57 27.08 18.37
C SER A 214 64.23 27.47 19.81
N LEU A 215 62.98 27.38 20.24
CA LEU A 215 62.66 27.14 21.65
C LEU A 215 61.37 26.32 21.81
N ASP A 216 61.58 25.12 22.35
CA ASP A 216 60.73 24.40 23.30
C ASP A 216 59.35 23.90 22.89
N SER A 217 59.33 22.60 22.61
CA SER A 217 58.19 21.73 22.93
C SER A 217 57.82 21.80 24.41
N PRO A 218 56.51 21.74 24.71
CA PRO A 218 56.04 20.83 25.74
C PRO A 218 55.10 19.80 25.13
N ARG A 219 55.56 18.55 25.20
CA ARG A 219 54.79 17.29 25.24
C ARG A 219 53.27 17.48 25.21
N GLY A 220 52.70 17.39 24.00
CA GLY A 220 51.28 17.11 23.83
C GLY A 220 50.99 15.74 24.46
N GLY A 221 50.17 15.72 25.51
CA GLY A 221 49.59 14.49 26.03
C GLY A 221 48.81 13.75 24.93
N PRO A 222 48.43 12.48 25.14
CA PRO A 222 47.66 11.76 24.15
C PRO A 222 46.38 12.56 23.88
N SER A 223 46.27 13.08 22.66
CA SER A 223 45.01 13.62 22.18
C SER A 223 44.01 12.48 22.32
N LEU A 224 43.00 12.68 23.16
CA LEU A 224 41.79 11.88 23.15
C LEU A 224 41.27 11.97 21.72
N SER A 225 41.57 10.94 20.94
CA SER A 225 40.92 10.66 19.68
C SER A 225 39.45 10.60 20.04
N ILE A 226 38.74 11.66 19.69
CA ILE A 226 37.29 11.67 19.59
C ILE A 226 36.99 10.42 18.78
N LEU A 227 36.40 9.41 19.43
CA LEU A 227 35.81 8.27 18.74
C LEU A 227 34.80 8.89 17.77
N GLU A 228 35.18 9.04 16.51
CA GLU A 228 34.23 9.24 15.42
C GLU A 228 33.24 8.09 15.56
N THR A 229 32.08 8.41 16.12
CA THR A 229 31.00 7.45 16.29
C THR A 229 30.46 7.29 14.88
N SER A 230 31.05 6.36 14.13
CA SER A 230 30.74 6.16 12.73
C SER A 230 29.25 5.87 12.63
N VAL A 231 28.54 6.75 11.91
CA VAL A 231 27.12 6.63 11.68
C VAL A 231 26.86 5.27 11.03
N PRO A 232 26.00 4.40 11.61
CA PRO A 232 25.77 3.08 11.05
C PRO A 232 25.24 3.15 9.61
N ASP A 233 25.80 2.33 8.72
CA ASP A 233 25.30 2.19 7.35
C ASP A 233 24.10 1.24 7.33
N HIS A 234 22.94 1.81 6.99
CA HIS A 234 21.68 1.11 6.84
C HIS A 234 21.40 0.70 5.38
N SER A 235 22.29 1.03 4.44
CA SER A 235 22.08 0.82 3.00
C SER A 235 21.93 -0.65 2.62
N GLY A 236 21.06 -0.89 1.65
CA GLY A 236 20.88 -2.18 1.00
C GLY A 236 19.44 -2.54 0.70
N ASP A 237 19.28 -3.72 0.11
CA ASP A 237 18.00 -4.38 -0.10
C ASP A 237 17.75 -5.37 1.04
N TRP A 238 16.58 -5.25 1.64
CA TRP A 238 16.21 -5.93 2.88
C TRP A 238 14.88 -6.67 2.70
N ILE A 239 14.75 -7.83 3.33
CA ILE A 239 13.50 -8.60 3.39
C ILE A 239 13.09 -8.85 4.85
N LEU A 240 11.80 -8.68 5.14
CA LEU A 240 11.25 -8.92 6.47
C LEU A 240 11.24 -10.43 6.75
N THR A 241 12.09 -10.90 7.66
CA THR A 241 12.20 -12.33 8.00
C THR A 241 11.44 -12.68 9.27
N ARG A 242 11.27 -11.71 10.17
CA ARG A 242 10.62 -11.94 11.47
C ARG A 242 9.99 -10.66 12.01
N VAL A 243 8.99 -10.84 12.85
CA VAL A 243 8.42 -9.79 13.69
C VAL A 243 8.50 -10.20 15.16
N SER A 244 8.67 -9.24 16.06
CA SER A 244 8.60 -9.45 17.52
C SER A 244 7.90 -8.29 18.22
N GLY A 245 7.54 -8.46 19.50
CA GLY A 245 6.70 -7.51 20.21
C GLY A 245 5.21 -7.73 19.94
N ASP A 246 4.37 -6.85 20.46
CA ASP A 246 2.90 -7.01 20.42
C ASP A 246 2.30 -6.25 19.23
N PHE A 247 2.37 -6.86 18.05
CA PHE A 247 1.82 -6.28 16.82
C PHE A 247 0.31 -6.09 16.86
N ASP A 248 -0.45 -6.99 17.49
CA ASP A 248 -1.92 -6.86 17.53
C ASP A 248 -2.32 -5.66 18.39
N ARG A 249 -1.67 -5.49 19.56
CA ARG A 249 -1.87 -4.32 20.42
C ARG A 249 -1.37 -3.05 19.75
N PHE A 250 -0.18 -3.05 19.15
CA PHE A 250 0.34 -1.90 18.41
C PHE A 250 -0.64 -1.46 17.32
N LEU A 251 -1.12 -2.40 16.51
CA LEU A 251 -2.12 -2.12 15.47
C LEU A 251 -3.42 -1.57 16.07
N GLY A 252 -3.84 -2.07 17.24
CA GLY A 252 -4.98 -1.53 17.99
C GLY A 252 -4.79 -0.09 18.44
N ASP A 253 -3.63 0.23 19.03
CA ASP A 253 -3.26 1.55 19.49
C ASP A 253 -3.29 2.58 18.35
N VAL A 254 -2.75 2.21 17.18
CA VAL A 254 -2.76 3.07 16.00
C VAL A 254 -4.11 3.11 15.29
N GLY A 255 -5.13 2.42 15.81
CA GLY A 255 -6.52 2.48 15.36
C GLY A 255 -6.88 1.55 14.21
N VAL A 256 -6.07 0.54 13.93
CA VAL A 256 -6.40 -0.48 12.92
C VAL A 256 -7.55 -1.34 13.44
N PRO A 257 -8.67 -1.45 12.70
CA PRO A 257 -9.83 -2.22 13.14
C PRO A 257 -9.53 -3.71 13.30
N TRP A 258 -10.18 -4.33 14.29
CA TRP A 258 -9.92 -5.70 14.73
C TRP A 258 -9.87 -6.72 13.58
N LEU A 259 -10.81 -6.64 12.63
CA LEU A 259 -10.87 -7.57 11.50
C LEU A 259 -9.61 -7.49 10.62
N LYS A 260 -9.11 -6.27 10.38
CA LYS A 260 -7.87 -6.04 9.61
C LYS A 260 -6.64 -6.53 10.39
N ARG A 261 -6.65 -6.43 11.73
CA ARG A 261 -5.59 -6.99 12.58
C ARG A 261 -5.55 -8.52 12.50
N ARG A 262 -6.72 -9.18 12.51
CA ARG A 262 -6.81 -10.65 12.33
C ARG A 262 -6.26 -11.09 10.97
N PHE A 263 -6.59 -10.35 9.90
CA PHE A 263 -6.01 -10.61 8.58
C PHE A 263 -4.48 -10.46 8.57
N PHE A 264 -3.94 -9.39 9.16
CA PHE A 264 -2.49 -9.21 9.25
C PHE A 264 -1.80 -10.32 10.04
N ALA A 265 -2.41 -10.81 11.11
CA ALA A 265 -1.91 -11.97 11.85
C ALA A 265 -1.86 -13.24 10.98
N GLN A 266 -2.88 -13.48 10.14
CA GLN A 266 -2.92 -14.64 9.24
C GLN A 266 -1.81 -14.61 8.18
N VAL A 267 -1.42 -13.43 7.70
CA VAL A 267 -0.29 -13.25 6.77
C VAL A 267 1.04 -12.98 7.50
N LYS A 268 1.14 -13.35 8.78
CA LYS A 268 2.33 -13.18 9.62
C LYS A 268 2.92 -11.76 9.56
N TYR A 269 2.06 -10.76 9.49
CA TYR A 269 2.41 -9.34 9.43
C TYR A 269 3.36 -8.97 8.26
N GLY A 270 3.36 -9.77 7.20
CA GLY A 270 4.17 -9.53 6.00
C GLY A 270 5.54 -10.19 5.98
N VAL A 271 5.85 -11.07 6.94
CA VAL A 271 7.07 -11.89 6.93
C VAL A 271 7.19 -12.67 5.61
N GLY A 272 8.36 -12.58 4.98
CA GLY A 272 8.67 -13.20 3.69
C GLY A 272 8.15 -12.44 2.46
N HIS A 273 7.36 -11.38 2.65
CA HIS A 273 6.70 -10.66 1.55
C HIS A 273 7.04 -9.18 1.50
N VAL A 274 7.30 -8.55 2.65
CA VAL A 274 7.67 -7.12 2.71
C VAL A 274 9.16 -6.97 2.46
N THR A 275 9.53 -6.15 1.50
CA THR A 275 10.93 -5.77 1.24
C THR A 275 11.14 -4.28 1.43
N MET A 276 12.32 -3.90 1.89
CA MET A 276 12.70 -2.50 2.10
C MET A 276 14.03 -2.25 1.40
N LYS A 277 14.12 -1.18 0.62
CA LYS A 277 15.37 -0.68 0.06
C LYS A 277 15.75 0.60 0.78
N VAL A 278 16.97 0.68 1.27
CA VAL A 278 17.52 1.86 1.94
C VAL A 278 18.70 2.36 1.12
N VAL A 279 18.67 3.64 0.78
CA VAL A 279 19.81 4.39 0.22
C VAL A 279 20.16 5.48 1.21
N GLN A 280 21.38 5.46 1.74
CA GLN A 280 21.88 6.42 2.72
C GLN A 280 23.10 7.15 2.14
N ASN A 281 23.00 8.47 2.02
CA ASN A 281 24.06 9.36 1.57
C ASN A 281 24.41 10.33 2.71
N THR A 282 25.30 9.91 3.60
CA THR A 282 25.71 10.63 4.81
C THR A 282 24.52 10.95 5.73
N GLU A 283 23.79 12.03 5.47
CA GLU A 283 22.61 12.48 6.22
C GLU A 283 21.30 12.31 5.44
N ASP A 284 21.35 12.13 4.12
CA ASP A 284 20.17 11.99 3.28
C ASP A 284 19.76 10.51 3.17
N PHE A 285 18.49 10.22 3.47
CA PHE A 285 17.92 8.88 3.41
C PHE A 285 16.80 8.81 2.38
N GLU A 286 16.83 7.75 1.58
CA GLU A 286 15.68 7.30 0.80
C GLU A 286 15.32 5.86 1.18
N ILE A 287 14.09 5.68 1.65
CA ILE A 287 13.57 4.38 2.08
C ILE A 287 12.38 4.02 1.22
N THR A 288 12.53 2.97 0.42
CA THR A 288 11.46 2.39 -0.40
C THR A 288 10.95 1.12 0.26
N ASN A 289 9.73 1.15 0.79
CA ASN A 289 9.04 -0.02 1.30
C ASN A 289 8.13 -0.60 0.22
N VAL A 290 8.30 -1.88 -0.09
CA VAL A 290 7.46 -2.62 -1.03
C VAL A 290 6.68 -3.67 -0.24
N ALA A 291 5.37 -3.45 -0.13
CA ALA A 291 4.43 -4.37 0.49
C ALA A 291 3.20 -4.56 -0.43
N GLN A 292 1.98 -4.35 0.08
CA GLN A 292 0.77 -4.29 -0.75
C GLN A 292 0.74 -3.02 -1.64
N SER A 293 1.26 -1.91 -1.12
CA SER A 293 1.59 -0.68 -1.85
C SER A 293 3.07 -0.38 -1.69
N THR A 294 3.65 0.32 -2.67
CA THR A 294 5.01 0.84 -2.57
C THR A 294 4.97 2.25 -1.99
N THR A 295 5.76 2.50 -0.96
CA THR A 295 5.92 3.83 -0.35
C THR A 295 7.39 4.21 -0.40
N VAL A 296 7.66 5.43 -0.85
CA VAL A 296 9.00 6.03 -0.84
C VAL A 296 8.98 7.17 0.18
N MET A 297 9.93 7.16 1.10
CA MET A 297 10.16 8.25 2.05
C MET A 297 11.55 8.81 1.82
N GLN A 298 11.63 10.13 1.71
CA GLN A 298 12.89 10.87 1.63
C GLN A 298 12.94 11.84 2.81
N PHE A 299 14.08 11.86 3.50
CA PHE A 299 14.32 12.76 4.64
C PHE A 299 15.81 12.90 4.91
N ARG A 300 16.20 14.02 5.52
CA ARG A 300 17.54 14.27 6.04
C ARG A 300 17.59 14.03 7.55
N VAL A 301 18.70 13.52 8.06
CA VAL A 301 18.91 13.23 9.49
C VAL A 301 19.67 14.36 10.18
N ASP A 302 19.08 15.54 10.21
CA ASP A 302 19.64 16.77 10.80
C ASP A 302 18.84 17.29 12.01
N GLY A 303 17.78 16.58 12.41
CA GLY A 303 16.90 16.96 13.50
C GLY A 303 15.90 18.08 13.17
N THR A 304 15.82 18.53 11.90
CA THR A 304 14.88 19.58 11.48
C THR A 304 13.53 19.02 11.04
N ASP A 305 12.48 19.84 11.13
CA ASP A 305 11.15 19.52 10.65
C ASP A 305 11.11 19.57 9.12
N GLN A 306 10.71 18.46 8.49
CA GLN A 306 10.68 18.31 7.03
C GLN A 306 9.30 17.87 6.56
N SER A 307 8.85 18.41 5.43
CA SER A 307 7.60 17.97 4.79
C SER A 307 7.83 16.63 4.10
N SER A 308 6.97 15.67 4.40
CA SER A 308 7.00 14.34 3.81
C SER A 308 5.57 13.82 3.62
N THR A 309 5.44 12.56 3.24
CA THR A 309 4.15 11.93 2.97
C THR A 309 4.05 10.59 3.69
N ASP A 310 2.93 10.31 4.35
CA ASP A 310 2.70 9.02 5.00
C ASP A 310 2.46 7.88 3.99
N MET A 311 2.34 6.65 4.50
CA MET A 311 2.11 5.45 3.66
C MET A 311 0.81 5.47 2.84
N ILE A 312 -0.08 6.45 3.09
CA ILE A 312 -1.38 6.61 2.41
C ILE A 312 -1.37 7.87 1.53
N GLY A 313 -0.23 8.57 1.39
CA GLY A 313 -0.14 9.76 0.57
C GLY A 313 -0.61 11.05 1.27
N ARG A 314 -0.80 11.03 2.60
CA ARG A 314 -1.18 12.23 3.36
C ARG A 314 0.06 13.04 3.76
N PRO A 315 0.00 14.37 3.71
CA PRO A 315 1.12 15.22 4.13
C PRO A 315 1.39 15.04 5.62
N VAL A 316 2.67 14.88 5.96
CA VAL A 316 3.18 14.79 7.33
C VAL A 316 4.41 15.67 7.47
N VAL A 317 4.66 16.16 8.68
CA VAL A 317 5.94 16.73 9.05
C VAL A 317 6.72 15.66 9.80
N CYS A 318 7.90 15.31 9.30
CA CYS A 318 8.79 14.37 9.96
C CYS A 318 10.04 15.07 10.50
N ARG A 319 10.62 14.50 11.55
CA ARG A 319 11.88 14.91 12.14
C ARG A 319 12.73 13.67 12.34
N ALA A 320 13.87 13.60 11.66
CA ALA A 320 14.79 12.48 11.76
C ALA A 320 16.07 12.90 12.49
N ARG A 321 16.52 12.09 13.44
CA ARG A 321 17.78 12.32 14.16
C ARG A 321 18.46 11.01 14.52
N TRP A 322 19.78 11.07 14.68
CA TRP A 322 20.51 10.00 15.36
C TRP A 322 20.32 10.16 16.87
N ALA A 323 19.74 9.15 17.50
CA ALA A 323 19.69 8.99 18.95
C ALA A 323 20.97 8.29 19.45
N GLU A 324 21.07 8.10 20.76
CA GLU A 324 22.20 7.40 21.37
C GLU A 324 22.44 6.01 20.73
N GLN A 325 23.70 5.57 20.70
CA GLN A 325 24.10 4.25 20.22
C GLN A 325 23.79 3.97 18.72
N GLY A 326 23.68 5.02 17.90
CA GLY A 326 23.51 4.87 16.44
C GLY A 326 22.09 4.44 16.04
N VAL A 327 21.10 4.70 16.88
CA VAL A 327 19.69 4.46 16.55
C VAL A 327 19.15 5.62 15.75
N LEU A 328 18.67 5.37 14.53
CA LEU A 328 17.92 6.36 13.75
C LEU A 328 16.51 6.48 14.30
N GLU A 329 16.12 7.65 14.78
CA GLU A 329 14.78 7.96 15.26
C GLU A 329 14.07 8.88 14.28
N LEU A 330 12.85 8.53 13.91
CA LEU A 330 11.97 9.28 13.03
C LEU A 330 10.63 9.53 13.74
N GLU A 331 10.42 10.78 14.10
CA GLU A 331 9.15 11.28 14.64
C GLU A 331 8.34 11.90 13.51
N SER A 332 7.02 11.70 13.52
CA SER A 332 6.14 12.26 12.50
C SER A 332 4.86 12.81 13.12
N LYS A 333 4.36 13.91 12.57
CA LYS A 333 3.07 14.52 12.94
C LYS A 333 2.30 14.88 11.67
N ARG A 334 0.97 14.82 11.72
CA ARG A 334 0.10 15.28 10.63
C ARG A 334 -0.15 16.78 10.71
N SER A 335 -0.67 17.35 9.62
CA SER A 335 -1.00 18.79 9.54
C SER A 335 -2.07 19.23 10.53
N ASP A 336 -2.89 18.31 11.03
CA ASP A 336 -3.91 18.53 12.06
C ASP A 336 -3.35 18.45 13.50
N GLY A 337 -2.06 18.16 13.65
CA GLY A 337 -1.39 17.99 14.95
C GLY A 337 -1.44 16.57 15.50
N GLU A 338 -2.05 15.60 14.81
CA GLU A 338 -2.03 14.19 15.22
C GLU A 338 -0.58 13.66 15.19
N VAL A 339 -0.06 13.27 16.37
CA VAL A 339 1.27 12.66 16.48
C VAL A 339 1.19 11.19 16.04
N LEU A 340 2.09 10.80 15.14
CA LEU A 340 2.18 9.43 14.64
C LEU A 340 3.13 8.59 15.49
N PRO A 341 3.03 7.25 15.41
CA PRO A 341 3.98 6.35 16.07
C PRO A 341 5.43 6.66 15.71
N VAL A 342 6.30 6.63 16.70
CA VAL A 342 7.73 6.85 16.51
C VAL A 342 8.33 5.62 15.83
N ARG A 343 9.14 5.84 14.80
CA ARG A 343 9.91 4.80 14.14
C ARG A 343 11.36 4.88 14.61
N ARG A 344 11.89 3.77 15.11
CA ARG A 344 13.32 3.62 15.44
C ARG A 344 13.94 2.56 14.56
N GLN A 345 15.18 2.77 14.14
CA GLN A 345 15.89 1.85 13.26
C GLN A 345 17.36 1.74 13.66
N TRP A 346 17.86 0.51 13.80
CA TRP A 346 19.26 0.25 14.14
C TRP A 346 19.74 -1.08 13.56
N ARG A 347 21.05 -1.27 13.54
CA ARG A 347 21.70 -2.52 13.14
C ARG A 347 21.98 -3.39 14.36
N GLU A 348 21.67 -4.67 14.25
CA GLU A 348 22.06 -5.69 15.22
C GLU A 348 22.67 -6.87 14.45
N GLY A 349 24.00 -6.92 14.41
CA GLY A 349 24.73 -7.85 13.54
C GLY A 349 24.37 -7.69 12.05
N ASP A 350 23.89 -8.77 11.44
CA ASP A 350 23.46 -8.81 10.04
C ASP A 350 22.00 -8.41 9.83
N GLU A 351 21.26 -8.12 10.92
CA GLU A 351 19.88 -7.68 10.85
C GLU A 351 19.78 -6.15 10.88
N LEU A 352 18.79 -5.64 10.15
CA LEU A 352 18.29 -4.27 10.29
C LEU A 352 16.96 -4.34 11.03
N ILE A 353 16.91 -3.77 12.22
CA ILE A 353 15.71 -3.78 13.06
C ILE A 353 14.99 -2.45 12.92
N VAL A 354 13.68 -2.52 12.68
CA VAL A 354 12.79 -1.36 12.64
C VAL A 354 11.74 -1.53 13.72
N ALA A 355 11.82 -0.75 14.79
CA ALA A 355 10.81 -0.68 15.84
C ALA A 355 9.79 0.41 15.53
N LEU A 356 8.53 0.07 15.77
CA LEU A 356 7.40 0.99 15.74
C LEU A 356 6.87 1.11 17.16
N VAL A 357 6.79 2.34 17.67
CA VAL A 357 6.38 2.62 19.05
C VAL A 357 5.10 3.45 19.03
N SER A 358 4.01 2.90 19.56
CA SER A 358 2.74 3.64 19.69
C SER A 358 2.85 4.75 20.73
N LEU A 359 1.92 5.70 20.72
CA LEU A 359 1.84 6.76 21.75
C LEU A 359 1.59 6.20 23.16
N GLN A 360 1.04 4.98 23.25
CA GLN A 360 0.80 4.24 24.48
C GLN A 360 2.02 3.41 24.92
N GLY A 361 3.13 3.48 24.17
CA GLY A 361 4.38 2.77 24.47
C GLY A 361 4.42 1.31 24.01
N THR A 362 3.43 0.84 23.24
CA THR A 362 3.47 -0.51 22.68
C THR A 362 4.52 -0.57 21.58
N VAL A 363 5.42 -1.55 21.67
CA VAL A 363 6.53 -1.73 20.73
C VAL A 363 6.29 -2.94 19.82
N ALA A 364 6.45 -2.72 18.52
CA ALA A 364 6.37 -3.73 17.48
C ALA A 364 7.63 -3.68 16.60
N ASN A 365 8.43 -4.74 16.59
CA ASN A 365 9.71 -4.80 15.90
C ASN A 365 9.62 -5.64 14.63
N ARG A 366 10.17 -5.10 13.55
CA ARG A 366 10.41 -5.81 12.30
C ARG A 366 11.89 -6.10 12.16
N HIS A 367 12.23 -7.37 11.95
CA HIS A 367 13.59 -7.85 11.76
C HIS A 367 13.80 -8.13 10.29
N TYR A 368 14.73 -7.39 9.68
CA TYR A 368 15.05 -7.54 8.28
C TYR A 368 16.44 -8.13 8.11
N THR A 369 16.60 -9.01 7.13
CA THR A 369 17.91 -9.49 6.66
C THR A 369 18.17 -8.98 5.25
N ARG A 370 19.44 -8.99 4.83
CA ARG A 370 19.78 -8.69 3.44
C ARG A 370 19.07 -9.66 2.48
N LYS A 371 18.64 -9.12 1.34
CA LYS A 371 17.91 -9.85 0.28
C LYS A 371 18.84 -10.44 -0.77
#